data_AF-A0A7C8ZM31-F1
#
_entry.id   AF-A0A7C8ZM31-F1
#
_cell.length_a   1.000
_cell.length_b   1.000
_cell.length_c   1.000
_cell.angle_alpha   90.00
_cell.angle_beta   90.00
_cell.angle_gamma   90.00
#
_symmetry.space_group_name_H-M   'P 1'
#
loop_
_entity.id
_entity.type
_entity.pdbx_description
1 polymer ?
#
loop_
_entity_poly.entity_id
_entity_poly.type
_entity_poly.pdbx_seq_one_letter_code
_entity_poly.pdbx_strand_id
1 'polypeptide(L)'
;DLPNPSLNSGPGQGGPPQAHGIDPAKMQVPCANCKAILNVPHGLIRFKCPQCGVDLAMPAPPEEVNEVAIEVEQEEDEGGTVGETFTDYRPPKVSFGAPHPDPIVETSSLSAVQPPEPTYDLLIRDEIEDSNALSSLQLETLVYASQRHLQHLPDKSRAGFFIGDGAGVGKGRTIAGLIWENWQHGRRKVLWISVGSDLKFDARRDLDDV
;
A
#
# COMPACT_ATOMS: atom_id res chain seq x y z
N ASP A 1 12.94 -16.68 89.33
CA ASP A 1 14.33 -16.94 88.90
C ASP A 1 14.74 -16.01 87.76
N LEU A 2 15.70 -15.12 88.04
CA LEU A 2 16.62 -14.54 87.04
C LEU A 2 17.54 -15.65 86.49
N PRO A 3 18.39 -15.48 85.43
CA PRO A 3 18.79 -14.29 84.65
C PRO A 3 18.66 -14.57 83.10
N ASN A 4 19.14 -13.83 82.09
CA ASN A 4 20.35 -13.03 81.87
C ASN A 4 20.20 -12.17 80.58
N PRO A 5 20.99 -11.10 80.39
CA PRO A 5 20.93 -10.14 79.28
C PRO A 5 21.94 -10.50 78.17
N SER A 6 21.89 -9.79 77.02
CA SER A 6 23.08 -9.38 76.23
C SER A 6 22.70 -8.52 75.03
N LEU A 7 23.25 -7.30 75.01
CA LEU A 7 23.47 -6.48 73.83
C LEU A 7 24.46 -7.15 72.88
N ASN A 8 24.27 -7.07 71.56
CA ASN A 8 25.42 -6.85 70.68
C ASN A 8 25.07 -6.11 69.38
N SER A 9 25.87 -5.09 69.12
CA SER A 9 25.90 -4.19 67.97
C SER A 9 26.66 -4.80 66.78
N GLY A 10 26.20 -4.55 65.55
CA GLY A 10 26.91 -4.85 64.29
C GLY A 10 26.17 -4.32 63.05
N PRO A 11 26.85 -4.02 61.93
CA PRO A 11 26.75 -2.72 61.27
C PRO A 11 25.82 -2.65 60.04
N GLY A 12 25.29 -1.44 59.83
CA GLY A 12 25.51 -0.65 58.61
C GLY A 12 25.26 -1.28 57.23
N GLN A 13 24.15 -0.84 56.63
CA GLN A 13 24.05 -0.31 55.26
C GLN A 13 24.45 -1.21 54.08
N GLY A 14 23.42 -1.68 53.39
CA GLY A 14 23.38 -1.78 51.93
C GLY A 14 21.93 -1.56 51.50
N GLY A 15 21.55 -0.29 51.28
CA GLY A 15 20.23 0.01 50.70
C GLY A 15 20.08 -0.70 49.34
N PRO A 16 18.85 -1.10 48.95
CA PRO A 16 18.63 -1.75 47.66
C PRO A 16 19.13 -0.83 46.53
N PRO A 17 19.76 -1.39 45.47
CA PRO A 17 20.25 -0.59 44.36
C PRO A 17 19.10 0.22 43.76
N GLN A 18 19.29 1.53 43.67
CA GLN A 18 18.34 2.44 43.04
C GLN A 18 18.14 2.03 41.59
N ALA A 19 16.92 1.60 41.26
CA ALA A 19 16.51 1.33 39.89
C ALA A 19 16.69 2.62 39.07
N HIS A 20 17.65 2.61 38.16
CA HIS A 20 17.85 3.70 37.20
C HIS A 20 16.60 3.82 36.31
N GLY A 21 16.16 5.07 36.16
CA GLY A 21 14.93 5.42 35.46
C GLY A 21 14.85 4.85 34.04
N ILE A 22 13.64 4.42 33.70
CA ILE A 22 13.25 4.03 32.35
C ILE A 22 13.36 5.28 31.47
N ASP A 23 14.27 5.26 30.49
CA ASP A 23 14.38 6.30 29.47
C ASP A 23 13.15 6.23 28.55
N PRO A 24 12.25 7.22 28.55
CA PRO A 24 11.01 7.17 27.78
C PRO A 24 11.25 7.20 26.26
N ALA A 25 12.47 7.48 25.80
CA ALA A 25 12.84 7.42 24.39
C ALA A 25 13.26 6.02 23.90
N LYS A 26 13.28 5.01 24.79
CA LYS A 26 13.74 3.65 24.47
C LYS A 26 12.72 2.60 24.92
N MET A 27 12.43 1.68 24.03
CA MET A 27 11.63 0.49 24.33
C MET A 27 12.53 -0.64 24.84
N GLN A 28 12.01 -1.42 25.78
CA GLN A 28 12.66 -2.64 26.26
C GLN A 28 12.12 -3.85 25.50
N VAL A 29 13.01 -4.54 24.77
CA VAL A 29 12.64 -5.74 24.00
C VAL A 29 13.48 -6.94 24.47
N PRO A 30 12.85 -8.07 24.86
CA PRO A 30 13.59 -9.28 25.20
C PRO A 30 14.10 -9.96 23.92
N CYS A 31 15.37 -10.37 23.92
CA CYS A 31 15.93 -11.17 22.84
C CYS A 31 15.26 -12.55 22.78
N ALA A 32 14.77 -12.96 21.60
CA ALA A 32 14.13 -14.26 21.40
C ALA A 32 15.03 -15.45 21.77
N ASN A 33 16.34 -15.31 21.53
CA ASN A 33 17.34 -16.36 21.78
C ASN A 33 17.92 -16.30 23.21
N CYS A 34 18.69 -15.26 23.55
CA CYS A 34 19.42 -15.20 24.83
C CYS A 34 18.63 -14.60 26.01
N LYS A 35 17.38 -14.17 25.78
CA LYS A 35 16.48 -13.55 26.79
C LYS A 35 16.98 -12.25 27.43
N ALA A 36 18.06 -11.67 26.93
CA ALA A 36 18.54 -10.37 27.37
C ALA A 36 17.53 -9.26 27.05
N ILE A 37 17.35 -8.34 27.99
CA ILE A 37 16.53 -7.13 27.80
C ILE A 37 17.38 -6.08 27.09
N LEU A 38 16.92 -5.65 25.91
CA LEU A 38 17.61 -4.69 25.06
C LEU A 38 16.87 -3.36 25.10
N ASN A 39 17.60 -2.26 25.31
CA ASN A 39 17.05 -0.90 25.20
C ASN A 39 17.21 -0.43 23.74
N VAL A 40 16.12 -0.41 22.99
CA VAL A 40 16.10 -0.05 21.57
C VAL A 40 15.40 1.30 21.34
N PRO A 41 15.92 2.17 20.47
CA PRO A 41 15.23 3.40 20.08
C PRO A 41 13.89 3.07 19.39
N HIS A 42 12.89 3.93 19.58
CA HIS A 42 11.66 3.87 18.78
C HIS A 42 11.97 4.01 17.28
N GLY A 43 11.29 3.21 16.44
CA GLY A 43 11.44 3.23 14.97
C GLY A 43 12.46 2.24 14.40
N LEU A 44 13.22 1.52 15.23
CA LEU A 44 14.15 0.50 14.75
C LEU A 44 13.43 -0.83 14.48
N ILE A 45 13.08 -1.06 13.21
CA ILE A 45 12.27 -2.23 12.79
C ILE A 45 13.06 -3.54 12.71
N ARG A 46 14.39 -3.49 12.50
CA ARG A 46 15.29 -4.66 12.45
C ARG A 46 16.64 -4.34 13.07
N PHE A 47 17.17 -5.26 13.88
CA PHE A 47 18.48 -5.11 14.50
C PHE A 47 19.06 -6.47 14.96
N LYS A 48 20.37 -6.52 15.19
CA LYS A 48 21.04 -7.71 15.74
C LYS A 48 21.19 -7.59 17.25
N CYS A 49 20.91 -8.68 17.96
CA CYS A 49 21.16 -8.75 19.40
C CYS A 49 22.68 -8.63 19.66
N PRO A 50 23.15 -7.65 20.45
CA PRO A 50 24.59 -7.49 20.72
C PRO A 50 25.19 -8.63 21.56
N GLN A 51 24.35 -9.44 22.24
CA GLN A 51 24.83 -10.54 23.07
C GLN A 51 24.96 -11.88 22.33
N CYS A 52 24.10 -12.17 21.35
CA CYS A 52 24.11 -13.47 20.67
C CYS A 52 24.04 -13.38 19.14
N GLY A 53 23.98 -12.17 18.58
CA GLY A 53 24.03 -11.94 17.13
C GLY A 53 22.76 -12.28 16.36
N VAL A 54 21.71 -12.80 17.01
CA VAL A 54 20.44 -13.14 16.34
C VAL A 54 19.77 -11.89 15.76
N ASP A 55 19.22 -12.01 14.56
CA ASP A 55 18.39 -10.98 13.95
C ASP A 55 17.03 -10.92 14.65
N LEU A 56 16.66 -9.72 15.09
CA LEU A 56 15.38 -9.42 15.73
C LEU A 56 14.62 -8.44 14.84
N ALA A 57 13.34 -8.70 14.63
CA ALA A 57 12.40 -7.79 13.99
C ALA A 57 11.29 -7.46 14.99
N MET A 58 10.95 -6.18 15.09
CA MET A 58 9.78 -5.78 15.87
C MET A 58 8.51 -6.08 15.05
N PRO A 59 7.41 -6.53 15.68
CA PRO A 59 6.13 -6.54 15.01
C PRO A 59 5.83 -5.12 14.53
N ALA A 60 5.38 -4.99 13.28
CA ALA A 60 4.92 -3.71 12.77
C ALA A 60 3.85 -3.14 13.72
N PRO A 61 3.80 -1.81 13.92
CA PRO A 61 2.66 -1.23 14.61
C PRO A 61 1.38 -1.69 13.91
N PRO A 62 0.29 -1.95 14.66
CA PRO A 62 -1.00 -2.23 14.03
C PRO A 62 -1.30 -1.08 13.06
N GLU A 63 -1.56 -1.42 11.79
CA GLU A 63 -1.96 -0.43 10.80
C GLU A 63 -3.19 0.30 11.34
N GLU A 64 -3.18 1.64 11.33
CA GLU A 64 -4.39 2.42 11.59
C GLU A 64 -5.34 2.13 10.43
N VAL A 65 -6.32 1.26 10.70
CA VAL A 65 -7.27 0.80 9.70
C VAL A 65 -8.19 1.97 9.36
N ASN A 66 -8.17 2.42 8.12
CA ASN A 66 -9.08 3.47 7.66
C ASN A 66 -10.48 2.88 7.54
N GLU A 67 -11.33 3.08 8.55
CA GLU A 67 -12.71 2.56 8.63
C GLU A 67 -13.52 2.85 7.35
N VAL A 68 -13.30 4.00 6.71
CA VAL A 68 -13.96 4.38 5.46
C VAL A 68 -13.55 3.50 4.28
N ALA A 69 -12.31 3.01 4.24
CA ALA A 69 -11.87 2.09 3.19
C ALA A 69 -12.51 0.70 3.36
N ILE A 70 -12.70 0.25 4.60
CA ILE A 70 -13.32 -1.04 4.91
C ILE A 70 -14.81 -1.04 4.53
N GLU A 71 -15.54 0.03 4.82
CA GLU A 71 -16.97 0.13 4.49
C GLU A 71 -17.21 -0.01 2.98
N VAL A 72 -16.36 0.61 2.15
CA VAL A 72 -16.46 0.52 0.69
C VAL A 72 -16.11 -0.89 0.19
N GLU A 73 -15.05 -1.50 0.73
CA GLU A 73 -14.67 -2.88 0.37
C GLU A 73 -15.74 -3.91 0.78
N GLN A 74 -16.45 -3.68 1.89
CA GLN A 74 -17.46 -4.61 2.42
C GLN A 74 -18.79 -4.54 1.65
N GLU A 75 -19.16 -3.36 1.11
CA GLU A 75 -20.30 -3.23 0.19
C GLU A 75 -20.06 -3.96 -1.15
N GLU A 76 -18.81 -4.07 -1.61
CA GLU A 76 -18.45 -4.81 -2.83
C GLU A 76 -18.49 -6.34 -2.65
N ASP A 77 -18.22 -6.85 -1.44
CA ASP A 77 -18.16 -8.28 -1.11
C ASP A 77 -19.54 -8.87 -0.73
N GLU A 78 -20.52 -8.04 -0.34
CA GLU A 78 -21.92 -8.43 -0.22
C GLU A 78 -22.54 -8.63 -1.61
N GLY A 79 -22.28 -9.82 -2.18
CA GLY A 79 -22.71 -10.27 -3.50
C GLY A 79 -23.95 -9.57 -4.03
N GLY A 80 -23.78 -8.96 -5.21
CA GLY A 80 -24.70 -8.02 -5.85
C GLY A 80 -26.19 -8.36 -5.70
N THR A 81 -26.99 -7.31 -5.62
CA THR A 81 -28.44 -7.42 -5.44
C THR A 81 -29.04 -8.45 -6.41
N VAL A 82 -29.92 -9.31 -5.91
CA VAL A 82 -30.59 -10.37 -6.69
C VAL A 82 -31.28 -9.74 -7.92
N GLY A 83 -30.61 -9.78 -9.08
CA GLY A 83 -31.07 -9.15 -10.32
C GLY A 83 -29.98 -8.56 -11.23
N GLU A 84 -28.74 -8.39 -10.76
CA GLU A 84 -27.66 -7.87 -11.60
C GLU A 84 -27.18 -8.93 -12.61
N THR A 85 -27.47 -8.70 -13.90
CA THR A 85 -26.95 -9.53 -15.00
C THR A 85 -25.60 -8.95 -15.44
N PHE A 86 -24.56 -9.77 -15.43
CA PHE A 86 -23.21 -9.40 -15.88
C PHE A 86 -23.05 -9.62 -17.39
N THR A 87 -22.28 -8.76 -18.05
CA THR A 87 -21.90 -8.86 -19.46
C THR A 87 -20.38 -8.86 -19.57
N ASP A 88 -19.83 -9.67 -20.49
CA ASP A 88 -18.40 -9.67 -20.78
C ASP A 88 -17.96 -8.27 -21.25
N TYR A 89 -17.00 -7.69 -20.55
CA TYR A 89 -16.44 -6.39 -20.92
C TYR A 89 -15.28 -6.54 -21.90
N ARG A 90 -15.32 -5.75 -22.97
CA ARG A 90 -14.15 -5.43 -23.79
C ARG A 90 -14.22 -3.96 -24.18
N PRO A 91 -13.07 -3.27 -24.24
CA PRO A 91 -13.00 -1.91 -24.75
C PRO A 91 -13.80 -1.72 -26.05
N PRO A 92 -14.90 -0.94 -26.06
CA PRO A 92 -15.75 -0.82 -27.23
C PRO A 92 -15.15 0.11 -28.29
N LYS A 93 -14.24 1.01 -27.92
CA LYS A 93 -13.68 2.05 -28.81
C LYS A 93 -12.17 1.99 -28.99
N VAL A 94 -11.45 1.37 -28.07
CA VAL A 94 -10.00 1.19 -28.17
C VAL A 94 -9.70 -0.20 -28.72
N SER A 95 -9.04 -0.27 -29.88
CA SER A 95 -8.88 -1.51 -30.65
C SER A 95 -7.47 -2.11 -30.60
N PHE A 96 -6.66 -1.75 -29.60
CA PHE A 96 -5.29 -2.22 -29.47
C PHE A 96 -4.99 -2.78 -28.08
N GLY A 97 -3.88 -3.51 -27.97
CA GLY A 97 -3.51 -4.29 -26.79
C GLY A 97 -4.09 -5.70 -26.75
N ALA A 98 -3.45 -6.57 -25.97
CA ALA A 98 -3.92 -7.93 -25.76
C ALA A 98 -5.19 -7.99 -24.89
N PRO A 99 -6.03 -9.02 -25.00
CA PRO A 99 -7.10 -9.26 -24.04
C PRO A 99 -6.58 -9.33 -22.59
N HIS A 100 -7.39 -8.92 -21.62
CA HIS A 100 -7.06 -9.09 -20.21
C HIS A 100 -6.91 -10.60 -19.89
N PRO A 101 -5.91 -11.01 -19.07
CA PRO A 101 -5.68 -12.43 -18.76
C PRO A 101 -6.87 -13.08 -18.06
N ASP A 102 -7.53 -12.35 -17.17
CA ASP A 102 -8.75 -12.78 -16.50
C ASP A 102 -10.00 -12.25 -17.23
N PRO A 103 -11.12 -13.00 -17.25
CA PRO A 103 -12.39 -12.51 -17.76
C PRO A 103 -12.83 -11.25 -17.01
N ILE A 104 -13.11 -10.18 -17.75
CA ILE A 104 -13.66 -8.95 -17.17
C ILE A 104 -15.14 -8.90 -17.51
N VAL A 105 -15.93 -8.50 -16.53
CA VAL A 105 -17.37 -8.29 -16.69
C VAL A 105 -17.75 -6.91 -16.17
N GLU A 106 -18.85 -6.40 -16.69
CA GLU A 106 -19.52 -5.22 -16.16
C GLU A 106 -21.01 -5.52 -15.93
N THR A 107 -21.68 -4.67 -15.15
CA THR A 107 -23.13 -4.77 -14.97
C THR A 107 -23.84 -4.37 -16.26
N SER A 108 -24.99 -4.99 -16.53
CA SER A 108 -25.80 -4.66 -17.72
C SER A 108 -26.18 -3.17 -17.79
N SER A 109 -26.34 -2.51 -16.65
CA SER A 109 -26.61 -1.07 -16.57
C SER A 109 -25.43 -0.21 -17.04
N LEU A 110 -24.19 -0.59 -16.73
CA LEU A 110 -23.00 0.09 -17.22
C LEU A 110 -22.83 -0.12 -18.74
N SER A 111 -23.02 -1.37 -19.21
CA SER A 111 -22.90 -1.71 -20.63
C SER A 111 -23.87 -0.96 -21.56
N ALA A 112 -24.98 -0.46 -21.02
CA ALA A 112 -25.99 0.28 -21.76
C ALA A 112 -25.54 1.70 -22.16
N VAL A 113 -24.47 2.21 -21.55
CA VAL A 113 -23.94 3.55 -21.80
C VAL A 113 -22.64 3.45 -22.58
N GLN A 114 -22.59 4.13 -23.72
CA GLN A 114 -21.35 4.19 -24.52
C GLN A 114 -20.35 5.17 -23.91
N PRO A 115 -19.06 4.81 -23.81
CA PRO A 115 -18.04 5.75 -23.35
C PRO A 115 -17.87 6.90 -24.36
N PRO A 116 -17.26 8.04 -23.97
CA PRO A 116 -16.94 9.12 -24.91
C PRO A 116 -15.99 8.65 -26.02
N GLU A 117 -15.89 9.39 -27.12
CA GLU A 117 -14.89 9.07 -28.16
C GLU A 117 -13.46 9.23 -27.62
N PRO A 118 -12.57 8.24 -27.84
CA PRO A 118 -11.16 8.40 -27.55
C PRO A 118 -10.53 9.38 -28.55
N THR A 119 -9.86 10.40 -28.04
CA THR A 119 -9.18 11.44 -28.83
C THR A 119 -7.70 11.57 -28.50
N TYR A 120 -7.17 10.67 -27.67
CA TYR A 120 -5.80 10.72 -27.19
C TYR A 120 -4.99 9.55 -27.74
N ASP A 121 -3.88 9.87 -28.39
CA ASP A 121 -2.91 8.89 -28.87
C ASP A 121 -1.76 8.78 -27.87
N LEU A 122 -1.54 7.57 -27.34
CA LEU A 122 -0.47 7.29 -26.38
C LEU A 122 0.91 7.38 -27.06
N LEU A 123 1.87 8.06 -26.41
CA LEU A 123 3.25 8.07 -26.88
C LEU A 123 3.96 6.73 -26.67
N ILE A 124 3.58 5.98 -25.64
CA ILE A 124 4.15 4.66 -25.30
C ILE A 124 3.53 3.50 -26.09
N ARG A 125 2.68 3.79 -27.08
CA ARG A 125 1.82 2.79 -27.73
C ARG A 125 2.63 1.64 -28.33
N ASP A 126 3.65 1.96 -29.12
CA ASP A 126 4.41 0.95 -29.86
C ASP A 126 5.20 0.06 -28.87
N GLU A 127 5.84 0.66 -27.87
CA GLU A 127 6.63 -0.08 -26.88
C GLU A 127 5.77 -0.99 -25.98
N ILE A 128 4.54 -0.55 -25.66
CA ILE A 128 3.65 -1.32 -24.78
C ILE A 128 2.91 -2.44 -25.51
N GLU A 129 2.61 -2.27 -26.81
CA GLU A 129 2.09 -3.32 -27.68
C GLU A 129 3.14 -4.43 -27.90
N ASP A 130 4.40 -4.05 -28.12
CA ASP A 130 5.50 -5.01 -28.33
C ASP A 130 5.79 -5.85 -27.07
N SER A 131 5.77 -5.22 -25.90
CA SER A 131 6.01 -5.90 -24.62
C SER A 131 4.80 -6.68 -24.10
N ASN A 132 3.58 -6.35 -24.56
CA ASN A 132 2.31 -6.79 -23.98
C ASN A 132 2.26 -6.60 -22.45
N ALA A 133 2.88 -5.53 -21.95
CA ALA A 133 2.93 -5.26 -20.52
C ALA A 133 1.54 -4.92 -19.94
N LEU A 134 0.67 -4.29 -20.74
CA LEU A 134 -0.69 -3.93 -20.35
C LEU A 134 -1.73 -4.55 -21.28
N SER A 135 -2.87 -4.92 -20.69
CA SER A 135 -4.05 -5.36 -21.44
C SER A 135 -4.78 -4.20 -22.11
N SER A 136 -5.58 -4.52 -23.11
CA SER A 136 -6.47 -3.60 -23.84
C SER A 136 -7.37 -2.78 -22.91
N LEU A 137 -7.91 -3.38 -21.83
CA LEU A 137 -8.69 -2.65 -20.82
C LEU A 137 -7.85 -1.60 -20.10
N GLN A 138 -6.63 -1.95 -19.69
CA GLN A 138 -5.74 -1.03 -18.99
C GLN A 138 -5.28 0.10 -19.93
N LEU A 139 -5.01 -0.22 -21.20
CA LEU A 139 -4.66 0.76 -22.24
C LEU A 139 -5.81 1.71 -22.56
N GLU A 140 -7.05 1.22 -22.59
CA GLU A 140 -8.23 2.07 -22.72
C GLU A 140 -8.32 3.08 -21.56
N THR A 141 -8.07 2.63 -20.33
CA THR A 141 -7.99 3.52 -19.17
C THR A 141 -6.88 4.56 -19.32
N LEU A 142 -5.71 4.20 -19.82
CA LEU A 142 -4.63 5.16 -20.12
C LEU A 142 -5.06 6.23 -21.12
N VAL A 143 -5.76 5.84 -22.19
CA VAL A 143 -6.28 6.77 -23.21
C VAL A 143 -7.25 7.77 -22.59
N TYR A 144 -8.27 7.31 -21.88
CA TYR A 144 -9.28 8.20 -21.29
C TYR A 144 -8.71 9.05 -20.14
N ALA A 145 -7.83 8.49 -19.31
CA ALA A 145 -7.16 9.25 -18.25
C ALA A 145 -6.30 10.37 -18.85
N SER A 146 -5.52 10.07 -19.88
CA SER A 146 -4.65 11.06 -20.52
C SER A 146 -5.47 12.15 -21.23
N GLN A 147 -6.56 11.78 -21.91
CA GLN A 147 -7.52 12.70 -22.49
C GLN A 147 -8.15 13.63 -21.44
N ARG A 148 -8.56 13.07 -20.29
CA ARG A 148 -9.13 13.85 -19.18
C ARG A 148 -8.11 14.81 -18.59
N HIS A 149 -6.86 14.35 -18.44
CA HIS A 149 -5.76 15.15 -17.91
C HIS A 149 -5.36 16.34 -18.80
N LEU A 150 -5.76 16.39 -20.07
CA LEU A 150 -5.57 17.59 -20.92
C LEU A 150 -6.50 18.75 -20.53
N GLN A 151 -7.59 18.47 -19.80
CA GLN A 151 -8.60 19.46 -19.46
C GLN A 151 -8.32 20.11 -18.10
N HIS A 152 -8.70 21.39 -17.99
CA HIS A 152 -8.67 22.14 -16.73
C HIS A 152 -10.10 22.48 -16.29
N LEU A 153 -10.35 22.41 -14.99
CA LEU A 153 -11.61 22.79 -14.37
C LEU A 153 -11.74 24.33 -14.30
N PRO A 154 -12.93 24.87 -13.98
CA PRO A 154 -13.14 26.32 -13.90
C PRO A 154 -12.21 27.06 -12.91
N ASP A 155 -11.76 26.37 -11.87
CA ASP A 155 -10.79 26.87 -10.88
C ASP A 155 -9.32 26.79 -11.37
N LYS A 156 -9.11 26.37 -12.63
CA LYS A 156 -7.81 26.16 -13.28
C LYS A 156 -7.02 24.96 -12.77
N SER A 157 -7.57 24.15 -11.86
CA SER A 157 -6.96 22.86 -11.51
C SER A 157 -7.03 21.91 -12.72
N ARG A 158 -6.05 21.00 -12.82
CA ARG A 158 -6.11 19.94 -13.82
C ARG A 158 -7.18 18.94 -13.41
N ALA A 159 -7.99 18.50 -14.36
CA ALA A 159 -8.97 17.49 -14.04
C ALA A 159 -8.31 16.14 -13.75
N GLY A 160 -8.76 15.48 -12.68
CA GLY A 160 -8.36 14.11 -12.34
C GLY A 160 -9.15 13.06 -13.09
N PHE A 161 -8.72 11.82 -12.94
CA PHE A 161 -9.38 10.63 -13.46
C PHE A 161 -9.53 9.61 -12.32
N PHE A 162 -10.68 8.96 -12.23
CA PHE A 162 -10.99 7.97 -11.20
C PHE A 162 -11.04 6.58 -11.84
N ILE A 163 -10.30 5.62 -11.27
CA ILE A 163 -10.29 4.22 -11.71
C ILE A 163 -11.06 3.41 -10.66
N GLY A 164 -12.32 3.14 -10.97
CA GLY A 164 -13.26 2.44 -10.09
C GLY A 164 -13.40 0.94 -10.39
N ASP A 165 -12.47 0.35 -11.14
CA ASP A 165 -12.53 -1.08 -11.46
C ASP A 165 -12.35 -1.94 -10.20
N GLY A 166 -12.95 -3.12 -10.17
CA GLY A 166 -12.85 -4.06 -9.04
C GLY A 166 -11.42 -4.55 -8.75
N ALA A 167 -11.27 -5.33 -7.69
CA ALA A 167 -10.01 -6.01 -7.39
C ALA A 167 -9.60 -6.97 -8.53
N GLY A 168 -8.29 -7.23 -8.68
CA GLY A 168 -7.78 -8.16 -9.70
C GLY A 168 -7.57 -7.59 -11.11
N VAL A 169 -8.16 -6.44 -11.44
CA VAL A 169 -8.08 -5.81 -12.79
C VAL A 169 -6.68 -5.19 -13.09
N GLY A 170 -5.78 -5.15 -12.11
CA GLY A 170 -4.42 -4.62 -12.29
C GLY A 170 -4.35 -3.09 -12.32
N LYS A 171 -5.11 -2.41 -11.45
CA LYS A 171 -5.10 -0.94 -11.30
C LYS A 171 -3.69 -0.36 -11.07
N GLY A 172 -2.84 -1.06 -10.31
CA GLY A 172 -1.45 -0.63 -10.06
C GLY A 172 -0.61 -0.58 -11.35
N ARG A 173 -0.67 -1.62 -12.19
CA ARG A 173 -0.02 -1.61 -13.52
C ARG A 173 -0.58 -0.52 -14.42
N THR A 174 -1.88 -0.24 -14.33
CA THR A 174 -2.51 0.89 -15.05
C THR A 174 -1.92 2.24 -14.60
N ILE A 175 -1.73 2.45 -13.29
CA ILE A 175 -1.08 3.65 -12.76
C ILE A 175 0.38 3.73 -13.25
N ALA A 176 1.12 2.62 -13.23
CA ALA A 176 2.49 2.57 -13.74
C ALA A 176 2.58 2.97 -15.23
N GLY A 177 1.67 2.47 -16.07
CA GLY A 177 1.58 2.87 -17.48
C GLY A 177 1.27 4.35 -17.65
N LEU A 178 0.36 4.90 -16.85
CA LEU A 178 0.03 6.33 -16.88
C LEU A 178 1.23 7.19 -16.45
N ILE A 179 2.02 6.72 -15.48
CA ILE A 179 3.28 7.36 -15.07
C ILE A 179 4.26 7.36 -16.24
N TRP A 180 4.45 6.22 -16.91
CA TRP A 180 5.35 6.11 -18.05
C TRP A 180 4.93 7.02 -19.20
N GLU A 181 3.64 7.07 -19.56
CA GLU A 181 3.13 8.01 -20.57
C GLU A 181 3.48 9.46 -20.21
N ASN A 182 3.20 9.87 -18.97
CA ASN A 182 3.55 11.23 -18.51
C ASN A 182 5.07 11.48 -18.51
N TRP A 183 5.88 10.45 -18.26
CA TRP A 183 7.33 10.51 -18.32
C TRP A 183 7.84 10.81 -19.73
N GLN A 184 7.21 10.22 -20.75
CA GLN A 184 7.48 10.51 -22.17
C GLN A 184 7.11 11.95 -22.53
N HIS A 185 6.07 12.52 -21.91
CA HIS A 185 5.73 13.95 -22.00
C HIS A 185 6.66 14.89 -21.19
N GLY A 186 7.75 14.37 -20.62
CA GLY A 186 8.72 15.16 -19.84
C GLY A 186 8.26 15.50 -18.42
N ARG A 187 7.15 14.95 -17.93
CA ARG A 187 6.66 15.14 -16.56
C ARG A 187 7.37 14.15 -15.64
N ARG A 188 8.55 14.56 -15.13
CA ARG A 188 9.47 13.70 -14.38
C ARG A 188 9.28 13.66 -12.87
N LYS A 189 8.15 14.18 -12.36
CA LYS A 189 7.83 14.21 -10.93
C LYS A 189 6.48 13.54 -10.70
N VAL A 190 6.49 12.50 -9.88
CA VAL A 190 5.32 11.69 -9.55
C VAL A 190 5.32 11.41 -8.06
N LEU A 191 4.13 11.41 -7.46
CA LEU A 191 3.90 10.96 -6.09
C LEU A 191 2.84 9.86 -6.13
N TRP A 192 3.21 8.65 -5.72
CA TRP A 192 2.30 7.53 -5.52
C TRP A 192 2.11 7.34 -4.02
N ILE A 193 0.87 7.51 -3.55
CA ILE A 193 0.50 7.37 -2.14
C ILE A 193 -0.33 6.09 -1.99
N SER A 194 0.04 5.25 -1.02
CA SER A 194 -0.69 4.04 -0.65
C SER A 194 -1.02 4.07 0.84
N VAL A 195 -2.08 3.36 1.25
CA VAL A 195 -2.52 3.31 2.66
C VAL A 195 -1.69 2.35 3.51
N GLY A 196 -1.23 1.24 2.93
CA GLY A 196 -0.48 0.18 3.61
C GLY A 196 1.01 0.20 3.29
N SER A 197 1.81 -0.28 4.25
CA SER A 197 3.27 -0.36 4.10
C SER A 197 3.70 -1.44 3.09
N ASP A 198 2.91 -2.51 2.98
CA ASP A 198 3.13 -3.59 2.02
C ASP A 198 2.81 -3.17 0.58
N LEU A 199 1.79 -2.33 0.38
CA LEU A 199 1.39 -1.79 -0.94
C LEU A 199 2.50 -0.98 -1.62
N LYS A 200 3.49 -0.49 -0.87
CA LYS A 200 4.67 0.14 -1.45
C LYS A 200 5.46 -0.84 -2.32
N PHE A 201 5.58 -2.10 -1.90
CA PHE A 201 6.30 -3.11 -2.67
C PHE A 201 5.53 -3.49 -3.93
N ASP A 202 4.20 -3.55 -3.86
CA ASP A 202 3.34 -3.77 -5.03
C ASP A 202 3.45 -2.61 -6.02
N ALA A 203 3.37 -1.37 -5.56
CA ALA A 203 3.55 -0.19 -6.41
C ALA A 203 4.93 -0.17 -7.09
N ARG A 204 5.97 -0.63 -6.38
CA ARG A 204 7.31 -0.74 -6.96
C ARG A 204 7.38 -1.84 -8.02
N ARG A 205 6.84 -3.02 -7.71
CA ARG A 205 6.77 -4.16 -8.64
C ARG A 205 6.03 -3.77 -9.91
N ASP A 206 4.86 -3.13 -9.79
CA ASP A 206 4.06 -2.71 -10.94
C ASP A 206 4.78 -1.67 -11.83
N LEU A 207 5.64 -0.82 -11.25
CA LEU A 207 6.51 0.10 -12.00
C LEU A 207 7.69 -0.60 -12.68
N ASP A 208 8.18 -1.71 -12.13
CA ASP A 208 9.27 -2.49 -12.73
C ASP A 208 8.72 -3.46 -13.80
N ASP A 209 7.43 -3.84 -13.72
CA ASP A 209 6.71 -4.76 -14.62
C ASP A 209 6.11 -4.07 -15.88
N VAL A 210 6.19 -2.74 -15.98
CA VAL A 210 5.66 -1.90 -17.08
C VAL A 210 6.77 -1.03 -17.65
#